data_AF-A0A485LUU1-F1
#
_entry.id   AF-A0A485LUU1-F1
#
_cell.length_a   1.000
_cell.length_b   1.000
_cell.length_c   1.000
_cell.angle_alpha   90.00
_cell.angle_beta   90.00
_cell.angle_gamma   90.00
#
_symmetry.space_group_name_H-M   'P 1'
#
loop_
_entity.id
_entity.type
_entity.pdbx_description
1 polymer ?
#
loop_
_entity_poly.entity_id
_entity_poly.type
_entity_poly.pdbx_seq_one_letter_code
_entity_poly.pdbx_strand_id
1 'polypeptide(L)'
;MPLVDNPWTRGKCGFKLIQYMAAGLPVVASPVGANNDIVDHGHNGFLASTYSEWAEALSKLATNRDLRASFGAHGRKKIEEKYSVRSNLPSYISTIIGAAVAARDRASGVIE
;
A
#
# COMPACT_ATOMS: atom_id res chain seq x y z
N MET A 1 -8.65 7.80 -3.60
CA MET A 1 -7.43 8.50 -4.06
C MET A 1 -7.42 8.56 -5.59
N PRO A 2 -8.05 9.58 -6.18
CA PRO A 2 -8.02 9.77 -7.63
C PRO A 2 -6.62 10.22 -8.09
N LEU A 3 -6.13 9.63 -9.16
CA LEU A 3 -4.90 10.02 -9.85
C LEU A 3 -5.10 9.96 -11.36
N VAL A 4 -4.55 10.93 -12.07
CA VAL A 4 -4.39 10.87 -13.53
C VAL A 4 -3.23 9.92 -13.84
N ASP A 5 -3.35 9.04 -14.84
CA ASP A 5 -2.25 8.15 -15.21
C ASP A 5 -1.21 8.88 -16.08
N ASN A 6 -0.05 9.18 -15.50
CA ASN A 6 1.09 9.80 -16.21
C ASN A 6 2.42 9.41 -15.53
N PRO A 7 3.58 9.67 -16.15
CA PRO A 7 4.88 9.27 -15.59
C PRO A 7 5.12 9.77 -14.15
N TRP A 8 4.63 10.97 -13.81
CA TRP A 8 4.79 11.55 -12.48
C TRP A 8 3.95 10.81 -11.42
N THR A 9 2.70 10.50 -11.71
CA THR A 9 1.79 9.84 -10.74
C THR A 9 2.08 8.36 -10.58
N ARG A 10 2.62 7.69 -11.61
CA ARG A 10 3.09 6.30 -11.52
C ARG A 10 4.22 6.10 -10.51
N GLY A 11 5.09 7.11 -10.34
CA GLY A 11 6.19 7.09 -9.38
C GLY A 11 5.83 7.49 -7.94
N LYS A 12 4.57 7.84 -7.66
CA LYS A 12 4.14 8.22 -6.31
C LYS A 12 3.98 7.00 -5.41
N CYS A 13 4.23 7.20 -4.11
CA CYS A 13 3.90 6.21 -3.10
C CYS A 13 2.41 6.25 -2.72
N GLY A 14 1.85 5.10 -2.35
CA GLY A 14 0.43 4.97 -1.97
C GLY A 14 0.13 5.32 -0.51
N PHE A 15 0.85 6.27 0.10
CA PHE A 15 0.82 6.49 1.54
C PHE A 15 -0.58 6.81 2.10
N LYS A 16 -1.41 7.56 1.37
CA LYS A 16 -2.80 7.83 1.79
C LYS A 16 -3.62 6.55 1.91
N LEU A 17 -3.45 5.58 1.00
CA LEU A 17 -4.15 4.31 1.06
C LEU A 17 -3.72 3.51 2.29
N ILE A 18 -2.41 3.49 2.56
CA ILE A 18 -1.85 2.83 3.75
C ILE A 18 -2.44 3.44 5.03
N GLN A 19 -2.50 4.77 5.13
CA GLN A 19 -3.06 5.45 6.30
C GLN A 19 -4.55 5.15 6.50
N TYR A 20 -5.35 5.18 5.43
CA TYR A 20 -6.79 4.91 5.53
C TYR A 20 -7.07 3.45 5.87
N MET A 21 -6.35 2.51 5.26
CA MET A 21 -6.48 1.10 5.59
C MET A 21 -5.97 0.80 7.00
N ALA A 22 -4.90 1.45 7.47
CA ALA A 22 -4.44 1.34 8.87
C ALA A 22 -5.52 1.78 9.87
N ALA A 23 -6.31 2.80 9.50
CA ALA A 23 -7.46 3.28 10.25
C ALA A 23 -8.72 2.39 10.10
N GLY A 24 -8.63 1.27 9.37
CA GLY A 24 -9.75 0.34 9.16
C GLY A 24 -10.82 0.89 8.23
N LEU A 25 -10.46 1.77 7.28
CA LEU A 25 -11.40 2.34 6.32
C LEU A 25 -11.31 1.64 4.95
N PRO A 26 -12.45 1.40 4.27
CA PRO A 26 -12.44 1.00 2.88
C PRO A 26 -11.88 2.13 2.00
N VAL A 27 -11.25 1.78 0.89
CA VAL A 27 -10.70 2.76 -0.06
C VAL A 27 -11.26 2.59 -1.46
N VAL A 28 -11.30 3.69 -2.21
CA VAL A 28 -11.46 3.68 -3.67
C VAL A 28 -10.29 4.44 -4.27
N ALA A 29 -9.61 3.91 -5.27
CA ALA A 29 -8.41 4.50 -5.86
C ALA A 29 -8.35 4.32 -7.38
N SER A 30 -7.64 5.20 -8.07
CA SER A 30 -7.31 4.97 -9.49
C SER A 30 -6.29 3.84 -9.61
N PRO A 31 -6.35 2.97 -10.63
CA PRO A 31 -5.38 1.88 -10.85
C PRO A 31 -4.03 2.39 -11.40
N VAL A 32 -3.37 3.26 -10.64
CA VAL A 32 -2.14 3.94 -11.04
C VAL A 32 -1.04 3.67 -10.02
N GLY A 33 0.13 3.22 -10.51
CA GLY A 33 1.34 3.01 -9.70
C GLY A 33 1.08 2.10 -8.50
N ALA A 34 1.60 2.50 -7.34
CA ALA A 34 1.51 1.76 -6.08
C ALA A 34 0.07 1.43 -5.63
N ASN A 35 -0.96 2.08 -6.18
CA ASN A 35 -2.35 1.74 -5.85
C ASN A 35 -2.71 0.31 -6.26
N ASN A 36 -2.14 -0.17 -7.37
CA ASN A 36 -2.36 -1.52 -7.87
C ASN A 36 -1.78 -2.60 -6.94
N ASP A 37 -0.74 -2.26 -6.19
CA ASP A 37 -0.12 -3.18 -5.23
C ASP A 37 -0.86 -3.17 -3.88
N ILE A 38 -1.36 -2.01 -3.48
CA ILE A 38 -1.98 -1.79 -2.16
C ILE A 38 -3.46 -2.21 -2.17
N VAL A 39 -4.22 -1.90 -3.22
CA VAL A 39 -5.66 -2.20 -3.28
C VAL A 39 -5.91 -3.54 -3.94
N ASP A 40 -6.50 -4.46 -3.17
CA ASP A 40 -7.02 -5.72 -3.68
C ASP A 40 -8.49 -5.48 -4.07
N HIS A 41 -8.74 -5.27 -5.36
CA HIS A 41 -10.05 -4.89 -5.88
C HIS A 41 -11.15 -5.86 -5.42
N GLY A 42 -12.21 -5.32 -4.82
CA GLY A 42 -13.34 -6.11 -4.32
C GLY A 42 -13.09 -6.80 -2.98
N HIS A 43 -11.92 -6.61 -2.34
CA HIS A 43 -11.58 -7.24 -1.06
C HIS A 43 -11.29 -6.24 0.07
N ASN A 44 -10.39 -5.28 -0.17
CA ASN A 44 -10.05 -4.22 0.79
C ASN A 44 -10.37 -2.80 0.27
N GLY A 45 -10.90 -2.72 -0.95
CA GLY A 45 -11.22 -1.49 -1.64
C GLY A 45 -11.61 -1.73 -3.09
N PHE A 46 -11.78 -0.64 -3.83
CA PHE A 46 -12.03 -0.67 -5.27
C PHE A 46 -10.98 0.11 -6.04
N LEU A 47 -10.61 -0.43 -7.20
CA LEU A 47 -9.89 0.29 -8.24
C LEU A 47 -10.89 0.80 -9.28
N ALA A 48 -10.85 2.09 -9.59
CA ALA A 48 -11.78 2.76 -10.51
C ALA A 48 -11.04 3.71 -11.46
N SER A 49 -11.21 3.51 -12.76
CA SER A 49 -10.61 4.27 -13.86
C SER A 49 -11.58 5.29 -14.44
N THR A 50 -12.87 4.98 -14.48
CA THR A 50 -13.90 5.81 -15.11
C THR A 50 -14.84 6.44 -14.11
N TYR A 51 -15.49 7.54 -14.48
CA TYR A 51 -16.49 8.19 -13.64
C TYR A 51 -17.60 7.21 -13.19
N SER A 52 -18.03 6.32 -14.09
CA SER A 52 -19.05 5.31 -13.79
C SER A 52 -18.58 4.33 -12.71
N GLU A 53 -17.35 3.82 -12.81
CA GLU A 53 -16.77 2.92 -11.81
C GLU A 53 -16.60 3.61 -10.46
N TRP A 54 -16.20 4.88 -10.45
CA TRP A 54 -16.13 5.68 -9.22
C TRP A 54 -17.50 5.84 -8.59
N ALA A 55 -18.52 6.22 -9.37
CA ALA A 55 -19.88 6.39 -8.90
C ALA A 55 -20.43 5.08 -8.33
N GLU A 56 -20.20 3.96 -9.02
CA GLU A 56 -20.63 2.63 -8.57
C GLU A 56 -19.94 2.22 -7.26
N ALA A 57 -18.60 2.32 -7.19
CA ALA A 57 -17.82 1.95 -6.03
C ALA A 57 -18.21 2.77 -4.80
N LEU A 58 -18.34 4.09 -4.96
CA LEU A 58 -18.75 4.99 -3.88
C LEU A 58 -20.19 4.71 -3.45
N SER A 59 -21.11 4.45 -4.40
CA SER A 59 -22.51 4.13 -4.08
C SER A 59 -22.62 2.82 -3.30
N LYS A 60 -21.91 1.75 -3.73
CA LYS A 60 -21.86 0.48 -2.99
C LYS A 60 -21.35 0.67 -1.57
N LEU A 61 -20.25 1.41 -1.40
CA LEU A 61 -19.70 1.67 -0.08
C LEU A 61 -20.61 2.56 0.75
N ALA A 62 -21.30 3.55 0.18
CA ALA A 62 -22.19 4.44 0.91
C ALA A 62 -23.42 3.70 1.48
N THR A 63 -24.00 2.78 0.71
CA THR A 63 -25.26 2.10 1.07
C THR A 63 -25.05 0.79 1.83
N ASN A 64 -23.84 0.20 1.80
CA ASN A 64 -23.58 -1.10 2.43
C ASN A 64 -22.59 -0.98 3.61
N ARG A 65 -23.11 -0.96 4.83
CA ARG A 65 -22.32 -0.86 6.07
C ARG A 65 -21.41 -2.07 6.28
N ASP A 66 -21.90 -3.27 6.01
CA ASP A 66 -21.16 -4.51 6.25
C ASP A 66 -20.00 -4.66 5.28
N LEU A 67 -20.19 -4.22 4.03
CA LEU A 67 -19.12 -4.12 3.05
C LEU A 67 -18.02 -3.17 3.53
N ARG A 68 -18.37 -2.00 4.06
CA ARG A 68 -17.38 -1.06 4.62
C ARG A 68 -16.60 -1.68 5.78
N ALA A 69 -17.29 -2.35 6.70
CA ALA A 69 -16.66 -2.99 7.86
C ALA A 69 -15.71 -4.12 7.42
N SER A 70 -16.16 -4.96 6.49
CA SER A 70 -15.38 -6.06 5.91
C SER A 70 -14.12 -5.54 5.20
N PHE A 71 -14.29 -4.59 4.27
CA PHE A 71 -13.16 -4.01 3.52
C PHE A 71 -12.18 -3.29 4.43
N GLY A 72 -12.68 -2.56 5.43
CA GLY A 72 -11.87 -1.90 6.45
C GLY A 72 -11.01 -2.89 7.24
N ALA A 73 -11.59 -4.01 7.68
CA ALA A 73 -10.88 -5.06 8.40
C ALA A 73 -9.81 -5.73 7.52
N HIS A 74 -10.14 -6.06 6.26
CA HIS A 74 -9.18 -6.63 5.31
C HIS A 74 -8.03 -5.66 5.01
N GLY A 75 -8.33 -4.39 4.79
CA GLY A 75 -7.34 -3.34 4.57
C GLY A 75 -6.40 -3.22 5.76
N ARG A 76 -6.94 -3.13 6.98
CA ARG A 76 -6.13 -3.01 8.20
C ARG A 76 -5.20 -4.20 8.39
N LYS A 77 -5.72 -5.41 8.22
CA LYS A 77 -4.93 -6.64 8.28
C LYS A 77 -3.76 -6.62 7.28
N LYS A 78 -4.03 -6.26 6.02
CA LYS A 78 -2.98 -6.14 4.99
C LYS A 78 -1.88 -5.15 5.38
N ILE A 79 -2.26 -3.99 5.94
CA ILE A 79 -1.29 -2.98 6.37
C ILE A 79 -0.45 -3.46 7.55
N GLU A 80 -1.05 -4.09 8.54
CA GLU A 80 -0.33 -4.65 9.69
C GLU A 80 0.67 -5.74 9.25
N GLU A 81 0.27 -6.61 8.33
CA GLU A 81 1.08 -7.74 7.86
C GLU A 81 2.18 -7.37 6.86
N LYS A 82 2.02 -6.31 6.06
CA LYS A 82 2.95 -5.99 4.96
C LYS A 82 3.59 -4.62 5.02
N TYR A 83 2.92 -3.61 5.58
CA TYR A 83 3.35 -2.22 5.47
C TYR A 83 3.72 -1.59 6.83
N SER A 84 3.57 -2.33 7.92
CA SER A 84 3.93 -1.84 9.25
C SER A 84 5.44 -1.86 9.46
N VAL A 85 5.93 -1.02 10.37
CA VAL A 85 7.32 -1.08 10.83
C VAL A 85 7.62 -2.47 11.37
N ARG A 86 6.68 -3.05 12.11
CA ARG A 86 6.82 -4.39 12.70
C ARG A 86 6.99 -5.47 11.62
N SER A 87 6.20 -5.46 10.55
CA SER A 87 6.32 -6.45 9.48
C SER A 87 7.61 -6.30 8.67
N ASN A 88 8.12 -5.07 8.53
CA ASN A 88 9.32 -4.79 7.75
C ASN A 88 10.62 -4.83 8.56
N LEU A 89 10.53 -4.88 9.89
CA LEU A 89 11.68 -4.84 10.79
C LEU A 89 12.77 -5.88 10.43
N PRO A 90 12.46 -7.16 10.12
CA PRO A 90 13.48 -8.13 9.75
C PRO A 90 14.27 -7.73 8.50
N SER A 91 13.58 -7.18 7.49
CA SER A 91 14.19 -6.71 6.24
C SER A 91 15.08 -5.48 6.46
N TYR A 92 14.63 -4.56 7.31
CA TYR A 92 15.42 -3.38 7.69
C TYR A 92 16.70 -3.79 8.41
N ILE A 93 16.59 -4.67 9.41
CA ILE A 93 17.75 -5.15 10.18
C ILE A 93 18.73 -5.88 9.27
N SER A 94 18.26 -6.84 8.46
CA SER A 94 19.15 -7.62 7.58
C SER A 94 19.89 -6.72 6.59
N THR A 95 19.19 -5.73 6.03
CA THR A 95 19.77 -4.77 5.07
C THR A 95 20.80 -3.86 5.73
N ILE A 96 20.49 -3.29 6.90
CA ILE A 96 21.39 -2.37 7.61
C ILE A 96 22.64 -3.12 8.09
N ILE A 97 22.47 -4.30 8.71
CA ILE A 97 23.59 -5.12 9.17
C ILE A 97 24.45 -5.57 7.97
N GLY A 98 23.82 -6.06 6.89
CA GLY A 98 24.52 -6.48 5.69
C GLY A 98 25.35 -5.36 5.06
N ALA A 99 24.78 -4.15 4.97
CA ALA A 99 25.50 -2.99 4.47
C ALA A 99 26.68 -2.59 5.38
N ALA A 100 26.50 -2.64 6.70
CA ALA A 100 27.56 -2.33 7.67
C ALA A 100 28.72 -3.34 7.62
N VAL A 101 28.41 -4.64 7.52
CA VAL A 101 29.42 -5.70 7.36
C VAL A 101 30.18 -5.50 6.05
N ALA A 102 29.49 -5.30 4.94
CA ALA A 102 30.14 -5.08 3.64
C ALA A 102 31.03 -3.82 3.65
N ALA A 103 30.62 -2.75 4.34
CA ALA A 103 31.43 -1.54 4.48
C ALA A 103 32.68 -1.78 5.32
N ARG A 104 32.56 -2.52 6.43
CA ARG A 104 33.70 -2.91 7.27
C ARG A 104 34.69 -3.74 6.47
N ASP A 105 34.21 -4.77 5.78
CA ASP A 105 35.07 -5.74 5.08
C ASP A 105 35.90 -5.06 3.97
N ARG A 106 35.29 -4.12 3.23
CA ARG A 106 36.00 -3.23 2.29
C ARG A 106 37.06 -2.37 2.97
N ALA A 107 36.75 -1.77 4.12
CA ALA A 107 37.70 -0.93 4.85
C ALA A 107 38.88 -1.72 5.43
N SER A 108 38.69 -3.01 5.73
CA SER A 108 39.75 -3.91 6.22
C SER A 108 40.54 -4.62 5.11
N GLY A 109 40.26 -4.37 3.82
CA GLY A 109 40.96 -5.01 2.70
C GLY A 109 40.60 -6.49 2.49
N VAL A 110 39.47 -6.94 3.02
CA VAL A 110 38.99 -8.34 2.92
C VAL A 110 38.19 -8.57 1.63
N ILE A 111 37.67 -7.50 1.02
CA ILE A 111 36.96 -7.51 -0.26
C ILE A 111 37.49 -6.32 -1.07
N GLU A 112 38.05 -6.60 -2.26
CA GLU A 112 38.51 -5.58 -3.23
C GLU A 112 37.33 -4.83 -3.86
#